data_AF-P21660-F1
#
_entry.id   AF-P21660-F1
#
_cell.length_a   1.000
_cell.length_b   1.000
_cell.length_c   1.000
_cell.angle_alpha   90.00
_cell.angle_beta   90.00
_cell.angle_gamma   90.00
#
_symmetry.space_group_name_H-M   'P 1'
#
loop_
_entity.id
_entity.type
_entity.pdbx_description
1 polymer ?
#
loop_
_entity_poly.entity_id
_entity_poly.type
_entity_poly.pdbx_seq_one_letter_code
_entity_poly.pdbx_strand_id
1 'polypeptide(L)'
;MHLTADQVAALKASWPEVSAGDGGAQLGLEMFTRYFDENPQMMFVFGYSGRTSALKHNSKLQNHGKIIVHQIGQAVSELDDGSKFEATLHKLGQEHKGFGDIKGEYFPALGDALLEAMNSKVHGLDRTLWAAGYRVISDALIAGLES
;
A
#
# COMPACT_ATOMS: atom_id res chain seq x y z
N MET A 1 -11.19 -9.54 -9.13
CA MET A 1 -12.46 -9.54 -8.37
C MET A 1 -13.06 -8.15 -8.52
N HIS A 2 -14.35 -8.01 -8.82
CA HIS A 2 -14.96 -6.68 -8.98
C HIS A 2 -15.60 -6.26 -7.66
N LEU A 3 -15.31 -5.04 -7.20
CA LEU A 3 -15.99 -4.43 -6.06
C LEU A 3 -17.37 -3.93 -6.49
N THR A 4 -18.38 -4.06 -5.62
CA THR A 4 -19.69 -3.43 -5.85
C THR A 4 -19.61 -1.91 -5.64
N ALA A 5 -20.60 -1.17 -6.15
CA ALA A 5 -20.70 0.27 -5.91
C ALA A 5 -20.74 0.61 -4.40
N ASP A 6 -21.44 -0.20 -3.60
CA ASP A 6 -21.51 -0.04 -2.14
C ASP A 6 -20.15 -0.29 -1.47
N GLN A 7 -19.38 -1.29 -1.94
CA GLN A 7 -18.04 -1.56 -1.45
C GLN A 7 -17.07 -0.42 -1.79
N VAL A 8 -17.14 0.14 -3.00
CA VAL A 8 -16.36 1.31 -3.40
C VAL A 8 -16.73 2.52 -2.53
N ALA A 9 -18.02 2.78 -2.32
CA ALA A 9 -18.49 3.86 -1.46
C ALA A 9 -17.98 3.71 -0.01
N ALA A 10 -18.01 2.50 0.55
CA ALA A 10 -17.52 2.21 1.90
C ALA A 10 -15.99 2.37 2.03
N LEU A 11 -15.22 1.96 1.02
CA LEU A 11 -13.77 2.21 0.97
C LEU A 11 -13.46 3.71 0.94
N LYS A 12 -14.15 4.46 0.06
CA LYS A 12 -14.00 5.93 -0.03
C LYS A 12 -14.38 6.63 1.27
N ALA A 13 -15.44 6.17 1.94
CA ALA A 13 -15.92 6.76 3.20
C ALA A 13 -14.99 6.49 4.39
N SER A 14 -14.33 5.32 4.43
CA SER A 14 -13.42 4.95 5.52
C SER A 14 -11.97 5.42 5.31
N TRP A 15 -11.58 5.73 4.07
CA TRP A 15 -10.22 6.21 3.77
C TRP A 15 -9.75 7.45 4.55
N PRO A 16 -10.59 8.47 4.82
CA PRO A 16 -10.19 9.60 5.66
C PRO A 16 -9.73 9.21 7.07
N GLU A 17 -10.32 8.18 7.67
CA GLU A 17 -9.92 7.68 9.00
C GLU A 17 -8.54 7.01 8.93
N VAL A 18 -8.31 6.21 7.87
CA VAL A 18 -7.04 5.54 7.62
C VAL A 18 -5.91 6.55 7.35
N SER A 19 -6.19 7.58 6.57
CA SER A 19 -5.21 8.59 6.15
C SER A 19 -5.02 9.75 7.13
N ALA A 20 -5.85 9.86 8.17
CA ALA A 20 -5.80 10.93 9.16
C ALA A 20 -4.42 11.05 9.86
N GLY A 21 -4.08 12.26 10.30
CA GLY A 21 -2.86 12.52 11.08
C GLY A 21 -1.71 13.07 10.23
N ASP A 22 -0.55 12.43 10.28
CA ASP A 22 0.73 12.93 9.75
C ASP A 22 0.94 12.76 8.22
N GLY A 23 -0.16 12.59 7.48
CA GLY A 23 -0.14 12.29 6.04
C GLY A 23 0.27 10.84 5.72
N GLY A 24 0.19 9.93 6.70
CA GLY A 24 0.50 8.52 6.52
C GLY A 24 1.95 8.14 6.83
N ALA A 25 2.74 9.02 7.44
CA ALA A 25 4.13 8.73 7.78
C ALA A 25 4.22 7.59 8.81
N GLN A 26 3.47 7.69 9.91
CA GLN A 26 3.45 6.68 10.95
C GLN A 26 2.83 5.37 10.46
N LEU A 27 1.75 5.44 9.66
CA LEU A 27 1.11 4.27 9.08
C LEU A 27 2.09 3.53 8.14
N GLY A 28 2.75 4.25 7.24
CA GLY A 28 3.70 3.65 6.31
C GLY A 28 4.97 3.14 7.01
N LEU A 29 5.45 3.82 8.06
CA LEU A 29 6.55 3.32 8.87
C LEU A 29 6.18 1.99 9.53
N GLU A 30 5.01 1.90 10.16
CA GLU A 30 4.56 0.68 10.82
C GLU A 30 4.35 -0.48 9.83
N MET A 31 3.74 -0.20 8.68
CA MET A 31 3.62 -1.14 7.56
C MET A 31 5.00 -1.68 7.15
N PHE A 32 5.99 -0.82 6.90
CA PHE A 32 7.30 -1.28 6.46
C PHE A 32 8.08 -2.01 7.54
N THR A 33 8.01 -1.57 8.79
CA THR A 33 8.63 -2.29 9.91
C THR A 33 8.09 -3.72 9.99
N ARG A 34 6.76 -3.89 9.94
CA ARG A 34 6.13 -5.21 9.92
C ARG A 34 6.54 -6.01 8.69
N TYR A 35 6.48 -5.40 7.51
CA TYR A 35 6.84 -6.07 6.26
C TYR A 35 8.28 -6.61 6.28
N PHE A 36 9.23 -5.83 6.80
CA PHE A 36 10.62 -6.25 6.93
C PHE A 36 10.85 -7.28 8.04
N ASP A 37 10.09 -7.24 9.13
CA ASP A 37 10.17 -8.27 10.18
C ASP A 37 9.68 -9.63 9.66
N GLU A 38 8.61 -9.63 8.85
CA GLU A 38 8.03 -10.84 8.25
C GLU A 38 8.78 -11.29 6.99
N ASN A 39 9.43 -10.37 6.28
CA ASN A 39 10.15 -10.62 5.03
C ASN A 39 11.55 -9.95 5.05
N PRO A 40 12.52 -10.44 5.84
CA PRO A 40 13.80 -9.78 6.04
C PRO A 40 14.59 -9.49 4.76
N GLN A 41 14.42 -10.31 3.71
CA GLN A 41 15.04 -10.08 2.40
C GLN A 41 14.65 -8.74 1.77
N MET A 42 13.45 -8.23 2.10
CA MET A 42 12.94 -6.98 1.55
C MET A 42 13.68 -5.77 2.09
N MET A 43 14.37 -5.88 3.23
CA MET A 43 15.28 -4.82 3.67
C MET A 43 16.32 -4.50 2.59
N PHE A 44 16.91 -5.53 1.97
CA PHE A 44 17.93 -5.35 0.93
C PHE A 44 17.34 -4.75 -0.35
N VAL A 45 16.13 -5.14 -0.74
CA VAL A 45 15.42 -4.55 -1.89
C VAL A 45 15.22 -3.04 -1.70
N PHE A 46 14.90 -2.61 -0.47
CA PHE A 46 14.75 -1.20 -0.13
C PHE A 46 16.08 -0.49 0.21
N GLY A 47 17.23 -1.17 0.08
CA GLY A 47 18.56 -0.63 0.34
C GLY A 47 18.88 -0.43 1.83
N TYR A 48 18.19 -1.16 2.71
CA TYR A 48 18.45 -1.21 4.14
C TYR A 48 19.19 -2.49 4.54
N SER A 49 19.85 -2.44 5.69
CA SER A 49 20.51 -3.59 6.31
C SER A 49 20.40 -3.49 7.83
N GLY A 50 20.63 -4.60 8.53
CA GLY A 50 20.57 -4.66 9.99
C GLY A 50 19.17 -4.98 10.53
N ARG A 51 18.80 -4.36 11.65
CA ARG A 51 17.51 -4.62 12.33
C ARG A 51 16.49 -3.54 12.01
N THR A 52 15.24 -3.92 11.83
CA THR A 52 14.08 -3.03 11.64
C THR A 52 13.95 -1.96 12.73
N SER A 53 14.35 -2.28 13.97
CA SER A 53 14.39 -1.33 15.09
C SER A 53 15.25 -0.08 14.81
N ALA A 54 16.25 -0.18 13.95
CA ALA A 54 17.08 0.96 13.55
C ALA A 54 16.33 1.93 12.60
N LEU A 55 15.23 1.49 12.00
CA LEU A 55 14.44 2.27 11.05
C LEU A 55 13.30 3.06 11.72
N LYS A 56 13.08 2.91 13.03
CA LYS A 56 12.00 3.55 13.80
C LYS A 56 11.88 5.07 13.61
N HIS A 57 12.99 5.75 13.30
CA HIS A 57 13.02 7.20 13.04
C HIS A 57 13.61 7.54 11.67
N ASN A 58 13.58 6.58 10.73
CA ASN A 58 14.14 6.79 9.41
C ASN A 58 13.23 7.67 8.55
N SER A 59 13.67 8.91 8.31
CA SER A 59 12.92 9.91 7.54
C SER A 59 12.67 9.50 6.09
N LYS A 60 13.59 8.76 5.45
CA LYS A 60 13.42 8.25 4.09
C LYS A 60 12.30 7.21 4.04
N LEU A 61 12.24 6.31 5.01
CA LEU A 61 11.19 5.30 5.11
C LEU A 61 9.82 5.93 5.42
N GLN A 62 9.77 6.90 6.33
CA GLN A 62 8.55 7.67 6.59
C GLN A 62 8.05 8.40 5.34
N ASN A 63 8.95 9.03 4.59
CA ASN A 63 8.58 9.71 3.34
C ASN A 63 8.06 8.72 2.29
N HIS A 64 8.70 7.56 2.15
CA HIS A 64 8.21 6.50 1.26
C HIS A 64 6.82 6.01 1.70
N GLY A 65 6.62 5.85 3.01
CA GLY A 65 5.33 5.52 3.61
C GLY A 65 4.22 6.51 3.24
N LYS A 66 4.50 7.82 3.34
CA LYS A 66 3.56 8.88 2.91
C LYS A 66 3.19 8.76 1.44
N ILE A 67 4.17 8.48 0.57
CA ILE A 67 3.94 8.32 -0.87
C ILE A 67 3.00 7.14 -1.13
N ILE A 68 3.23 5.99 -0.48
CA ILE A 68 2.35 4.81 -0.63
C ILE A 68 0.94 5.10 -0.14
N VAL A 69 0.79 5.68 1.06
CA VAL A 69 -0.53 6.04 1.61
C VAL A 69 -1.24 7.00 0.65
N HIS A 70 -0.56 8.02 0.13
CA HIS A 70 -1.13 8.92 -0.86
C HIS A 70 -1.59 8.20 -2.13
N GLN A 71 -0.78 7.30 -2.69
CA GLN A 71 -1.12 6.54 -3.89
C GLN A 71 -2.32 5.61 -3.69
N ILE A 72 -2.41 4.97 -2.52
CA ILE A 72 -3.59 4.17 -2.17
C ILE A 72 -4.84 5.05 -2.09
N GLY A 73 -4.72 6.24 -1.49
CA GLY A 73 -5.83 7.20 -1.43
C GLY A 73 -6.28 7.68 -2.80
N GLN A 74 -5.33 7.96 -3.69
CA GLN A 74 -5.63 8.28 -5.08
C GLN A 74 -6.36 7.12 -5.75
N ALA A 75 -5.83 5.89 -5.66
CA ALA A 75 -6.45 4.71 -6.24
C ALA A 75 -7.87 4.48 -5.72
N VAL A 76 -8.08 4.59 -4.39
CA VAL A 76 -9.41 4.48 -3.77
C VAL A 76 -10.38 5.55 -4.31
N SER A 77 -9.91 6.79 -4.49
CA SER A 77 -10.73 7.86 -5.04
C SER A 77 -11.14 7.65 -6.50
N GLU A 78 -10.37 6.85 -7.24
CA GLU A 78 -10.54 6.58 -8.68
C GLU A 78 -11.27 5.25 -8.95
N LEU A 79 -11.60 4.45 -7.93
CA LEU A 79 -12.20 3.11 -8.07
C LEU A 79 -13.52 3.05 -8.88
N ASP A 80 -14.25 4.16 -8.99
CA ASP A 80 -15.47 4.29 -9.78
C ASP A 80 -15.23 4.84 -11.21
N ASP A 81 -13.99 5.19 -11.54
CA ASP A 81 -13.52 5.57 -12.87
C ASP A 81 -12.47 4.55 -13.34
N GLY A 82 -12.93 3.40 -13.85
CA GLY A 82 -12.08 2.27 -14.21
C GLY A 82 -10.94 2.65 -15.18
N SER A 83 -11.21 3.50 -16.17
CA SER A 83 -10.20 3.95 -17.13
C SER A 83 -9.09 4.76 -16.46
N LYS A 84 -9.46 5.68 -15.56
CA LYS A 84 -8.48 6.49 -14.83
C LYS A 84 -7.70 5.65 -13.82
N PHE A 85 -8.41 4.80 -13.07
CA PHE A 85 -7.83 3.86 -12.11
C PHE A 85 -6.77 2.96 -12.75
N GLU A 86 -7.11 2.29 -13.86
CA GLU A 86 -6.20 1.42 -14.59
C GLU A 86 -5.01 2.20 -15.14
N ALA A 87 -5.23 3.38 -15.75
CA ALA A 87 -4.14 4.20 -16.28
C ALA A 87 -3.16 4.66 -15.20
N THR A 88 -3.66 5.10 -14.04
CA THR A 88 -2.85 5.53 -12.89
C THR A 88 -1.99 4.38 -12.37
N LEU A 89 -2.60 3.23 -12.06
CA LEU A 89 -1.89 2.13 -11.42
C LEU A 89 -0.99 1.37 -12.40
N HIS A 90 -1.38 1.23 -13.67
CA HIS A 90 -0.53 0.63 -14.68
C HIS A 90 0.75 1.45 -14.88
N LYS A 91 0.64 2.78 -14.95
CA LYS A 91 1.81 3.66 -15.01
C LYS A 91 2.69 3.51 -13.77
N LEU A 92 2.09 3.51 -12.57
CA LEU A 92 2.83 3.32 -11.33
C LEU A 92 3.56 1.97 -11.29
N GLY A 93 2.93 0.90 -11.80
CA GLY A 93 3.56 -0.42 -11.97
C GLY A 93 4.78 -0.37 -12.89
N GLN A 94 4.67 0.33 -14.02
CA GLN A 94 5.81 0.53 -14.93
C GLN A 94 6.96 1.31 -14.28
N GLU A 95 6.66 2.30 -13.43
CA GLU A 95 7.68 3.03 -12.67
C GLU A 95 8.45 2.11 -11.71
N HIS A 96 7.79 1.07 -11.16
CA HIS A 96 8.46 0.10 -10.28
C HIS A 96 9.57 -0.72 -10.97
N LYS A 97 9.50 -0.90 -12.30
CA LYS A 97 10.57 -1.54 -13.09
C LYS A 97 11.90 -0.80 -12.97
N GLY A 98 11.87 0.50 -12.65
CA GLY A 98 13.07 1.33 -12.48
C GLY A 98 13.77 1.17 -11.12
N PHE A 99 13.16 0.48 -10.15
CA PHE A 99 13.70 0.35 -8.79
C PHE A 99 14.42 -0.98 -8.51
N GLY A 100 14.73 -1.75 -9.56
CA GLY A 100 15.44 -3.03 -9.48
C GLY A 100 14.55 -4.21 -9.83
N ASP A 101 14.88 -5.40 -9.30
CA ASP A 101 14.12 -6.64 -9.51
C ASP A 101 12.88 -6.70 -8.61
N ILE A 102 11.98 -5.73 -8.78
CA ILE A 102 10.67 -5.70 -8.10
C ILE A 102 9.76 -6.73 -8.76
N LYS A 103 9.17 -7.63 -7.96
CA LYS A 103 8.31 -8.71 -8.42
C LYS A 103 6.90 -8.56 -7.88
N GLY A 104 5.91 -9.01 -8.67
CA GLY A 104 4.50 -9.01 -8.27
C GLY A 104 4.24 -9.77 -6.95
N GLU A 105 5.03 -10.82 -6.68
CA GLU A 105 4.95 -11.62 -5.44
C GLU A 105 5.24 -10.85 -4.15
N TYR A 106 5.87 -9.68 -4.23
CA TYR A 106 6.19 -8.84 -3.06
C TYR A 106 4.99 -8.03 -2.55
N PHE A 107 4.00 -7.76 -3.41
CA PHE A 107 2.88 -6.89 -3.06
C PHE A 107 1.88 -7.56 -2.10
N PRO A 108 1.48 -8.85 -2.25
CA PRO A 108 0.58 -9.48 -1.30
C PRO A 108 1.04 -9.38 0.17
N ALA A 109 2.32 -9.66 0.43
CA ALA A 109 2.87 -9.57 1.79
C ALA A 109 2.97 -8.12 2.31
N LEU A 110 3.24 -7.14 1.43
CA LEU A 110 3.14 -5.72 1.79
C LEU A 110 1.70 -5.33 2.14
N GLY A 111 0.72 -5.87 1.40
CA GLY A 111 -0.71 -5.67 1.63
C GLY A 111 -1.16 -6.17 3.00
N ASP A 112 -0.74 -7.37 3.39
CA ASP A 112 -1.02 -7.91 4.72
C ASP A 112 -0.43 -7.01 5.81
N ALA A 113 0.83 -6.57 5.66
CA ALA A 113 1.46 -5.65 6.61
C ALA A 113 0.73 -4.30 6.70
N LEU A 114 0.23 -3.77 5.58
CA LEU A 114 -0.56 -2.55 5.52
C LEU A 114 -1.91 -2.74 6.25
N LEU A 115 -2.64 -3.82 5.95
CA LEU A 115 -3.95 -4.08 6.54
C LEU A 115 -3.85 -4.21 8.07
N GLU A 116 -2.80 -4.84 8.58
CA GLU A 116 -2.54 -4.91 10.02
C GLU A 116 -2.24 -3.52 10.60
N ALA A 117 -1.40 -2.71 9.95
CA ALA A 117 -1.10 -1.35 10.40
C ALA A 117 -2.36 -0.44 10.38
N MET A 118 -3.23 -0.62 9.39
CA MET A 118 -4.52 0.08 9.29
C MET A 118 -5.47 -0.34 10.41
N ASN A 119 -5.59 -1.64 10.68
CA ASN A 119 -6.45 -2.18 11.74
C ASN A 119 -5.99 -1.79 13.15
N SER A 120 -4.68 -1.65 13.37
CA SER A 120 -4.12 -1.09 14.62
C SER A 120 -4.45 0.39 14.80
N LYS A 121 -4.55 1.14 13.70
CA LYS A 121 -4.83 2.59 13.72
C LYS A 121 -6.32 2.90 13.83
N VAL A 122 -7.17 2.17 13.12
CA VAL A 122 -8.62 2.41 13.01
C VAL A 122 -9.36 1.20 13.57
N HIS A 123 -9.83 1.32 14.81
CA HIS A 123 -10.62 0.26 15.44
C HIS A 123 -11.95 0.05 14.72
N GLY A 124 -12.26 -1.20 14.37
CA GLY A 124 -13.51 -1.56 13.68
C GLY A 124 -13.46 -1.40 12.16
N LEU A 125 -12.27 -1.14 11.59
CA LEU A 125 -12.08 -1.15 10.14
C LEU A 125 -12.50 -2.50 9.55
N ASP A 126 -13.28 -2.48 8.47
CA ASP A 126 -13.64 -3.70 7.74
C ASP A 126 -12.42 -4.24 6.99
N ARG A 127 -11.65 -5.09 7.66
CA ARG A 127 -10.44 -5.70 7.11
C ARG A 127 -10.73 -6.55 5.87
N THR A 128 -11.90 -7.17 5.77
CA THR A 128 -12.27 -7.98 4.60
C THR A 128 -12.51 -7.10 3.37
N LEU A 129 -13.24 -6.00 3.55
CA LEU A 129 -13.44 -4.99 2.50
C LEU A 129 -12.10 -4.37 2.07
N TRP A 130 -11.25 -3.98 3.03
CA TRP A 130 -9.95 -3.41 2.70
C TRP A 130 -9.00 -4.40 2.03
N ALA A 131 -9.04 -5.69 2.40
CA ALA A 131 -8.30 -6.72 1.68
C ALA A 131 -8.78 -6.89 0.24
N ALA A 132 -10.09 -6.83 0.02
CA ALA A 132 -10.68 -6.82 -1.32
C ALA A 132 -10.23 -5.61 -2.14
N GLY A 133 -10.27 -4.41 -1.54
CA GLY A 133 -9.82 -3.17 -2.17
C GLY A 133 -8.33 -3.17 -2.50
N TYR A 134 -7.50 -3.59 -1.54
CA TYR A 134 -6.06 -3.72 -1.75
C TYR A 134 -5.75 -4.66 -2.91
N ARG A 135 -6.40 -5.82 -2.98
CA ARG A 135 -6.19 -6.78 -4.07
C ARG A 135 -6.45 -6.15 -5.44
N VAL A 136 -7.55 -5.41 -5.60
CA VAL A 136 -7.86 -4.73 -6.87
C VAL A 136 -6.78 -3.70 -7.23
N ILE A 137 -6.29 -2.95 -6.24
CA ILE A 137 -5.21 -1.97 -6.42
C ILE A 137 -3.89 -2.66 -6.78
N SER A 138 -3.50 -3.70 -6.05
CA SER A 138 -2.25 -4.41 -6.29
C SER A 138 -2.27 -5.13 -7.63
N ASP A 139 -3.38 -5.75 -8.02
CA ASP A 139 -3.50 -6.47 -9.29
C ASP A 139 -3.29 -5.52 -10.48
N ALA A 140 -3.89 -4.32 -10.43
CA ALA A 140 -3.72 -3.30 -11.48
C ALA A 140 -2.29 -2.74 -11.53
N LEU A 141 -1.64 -2.57 -10.37
CA LEU A 141 -0.23 -2.17 -10.30
C LEU A 141 0.69 -3.26 -10.85
N ILE A 142 0.46 -4.51 -10.46
CA ILE A 142 1.24 -5.67 -10.91
C ILE A 142 1.11 -5.85 -12.42
N ALA A 143 -0.09 -5.66 -12.99
CA ALA A 143 -0.27 -5.71 -14.43
C ALA A 143 0.63 -4.71 -15.17
N GLY A 144 0.81 -3.49 -14.63
CA GLY A 144 1.77 -2.52 -15.18
C GLY A 144 3.24 -2.92 -14.98
N LEU A 145 3.56 -3.51 -13.82
CA LEU A 145 4.90 -4.02 -13.52
C LEU A 145 5.30 -5.21 -14.41
N GLU A 146 4.34 -6.00 -14.87
CA GLU A 146 4.58 -7.19 -15.70
C GLU A 146 4.35 -6.94 -17.20
N SER A 147 4.01 -5.69 -17.57
CA SER A 147 3.72 -5.27 -18.94
C SER A 147 4.93 -5.16 -19.88
#